data_AF-Q5H5P0-F1
#
_entry.id   AF-Q5H5P0-F1
#
_cell.length_a   1.000
_cell.length_b   1.000
_cell.length_c   1.000
_cell.angle_alpha   90.00
_cell.angle_beta   90.00
_cell.angle_gamma   90.00
#
_symmetry.space_group_name_H-M   'P 1'
#
loop_
_entity.id
_entity.type
_entity.pdbx_description
1 polymer ?
#
loop_
_entity_poly.entity_id
_entity_poly.type
_entity_poly.pdbx_seq_one_letter_code
_entity_poly.pdbx_strand_id
1 'polypeptide(L)'
;MSNCFSEMRILLAHTSLSGNTRDVARAIHARCEELGHAVTWIDADIQTLAQACPNGAEHDLYILGSWSINAGRTPPEMKRFIEQLVKAVGKPERLAVFGTGETQWGEENYCGAARRMAAFFGTRYPRLEIEQMPHGERDATKIQRWTDHILALTDTPFENIPHADAPRHHP
;
A
#
# COMPACT_ATOMS: atom_id res chain seq x y z
N MET A 1 6.42 -25.16 -11.31
CA MET A 1 5.12 -25.21 -10.62
C MET A 1 4.64 -23.77 -10.53
N SER A 2 3.71 -23.36 -11.39
CA SER A 2 3.13 -22.02 -11.31
C SER A 2 2.24 -21.96 -10.08
N ASN A 3 2.54 -21.09 -9.13
CA ASN A 3 1.54 -20.67 -8.15
C ASN A 3 0.45 -19.96 -8.95
N CYS A 4 -0.69 -20.62 -9.13
CA CYS A 4 -1.86 -20.02 -9.74
C CYS A 4 -2.57 -19.23 -8.63
N PHE A 5 -2.21 -17.96 -8.45
CA PHE A 5 -3.01 -17.07 -7.60
C PHE A 5 -4.40 -16.94 -8.21
N SER A 6 -5.45 -16.87 -7.41
CA SER A 6 -6.73 -16.38 -7.93
C SER A 6 -6.57 -14.94 -8.43
N GLU A 7 -7.19 -14.61 -9.56
CA GLU A 7 -7.23 -13.23 -10.05
C GLU A 7 -7.81 -12.32 -8.95
N MET A 8 -7.10 -11.22 -8.65
CA MET A 8 -7.51 -10.22 -7.67
C MET A 8 -7.71 -8.90 -8.37
N ARG A 9 -8.70 -8.13 -7.94
CA ARG A 9 -8.85 -6.71 -8.29
C ARG A 9 -8.06 -5.91 -7.26
N ILE A 10 -7.01 -5.24 -7.72
CA ILE A 10 -6.09 -4.47 -6.88
C ILE A 10 -6.26 -2.99 -7.18
N LEU A 11 -6.47 -2.17 -6.16
CA LEU A 11 -6.36 -0.72 -6.31
C LEU A 11 -4.95 -0.28 -5.91
N LEU A 12 -4.20 0.31 -6.84
CA LEU A 12 -2.88 0.87 -6.60
C LEU A 12 -2.91 2.38 -6.78
N ALA A 13 -2.88 3.11 -5.67
CA ALA A 13 -2.86 4.56 -5.68
C ALA A 13 -1.53 5.12 -5.16
N HIS A 14 -0.99 6.13 -5.82
CA HIS A 14 0.23 6.80 -5.39
C HIS A 14 0.13 8.33 -5.47
N THR A 15 0.99 9.02 -4.73
CA THR A 15 1.37 10.43 -4.99
C THR A 15 2.88 10.48 -5.17
N SER A 16 3.38 11.38 -6.03
CA SER A 16 4.81 11.53 -6.29
C SER A 16 5.17 12.93 -6.75
N LEU A 17 6.00 13.65 -5.98
CA LEU A 17 6.46 14.99 -6.40
C LEU A 17 7.39 14.97 -7.63
N SER A 18 8.43 14.14 -7.60
CA SER A 18 9.50 14.09 -8.63
C SER A 18 9.51 12.83 -9.49
N GLY A 19 8.59 11.89 -9.25
CA GLY A 19 8.51 10.60 -9.95
C GLY A 19 9.05 9.39 -9.18
N ASN A 20 9.83 9.56 -8.10
CA ASN A 20 10.44 8.43 -7.38
C ASN A 20 9.40 7.40 -6.89
N THR A 21 8.34 7.85 -6.22
CA THR A 21 7.28 6.96 -5.73
C THR A 21 6.49 6.36 -6.89
N ARG A 22 6.28 7.12 -7.97
CA ARG A 22 5.62 6.62 -9.18
C ARG A 22 6.40 5.48 -9.83
N ASP A 23 7.73 5.53 -9.84
CA ASP A 23 8.53 4.44 -10.43
C ASP A 23 8.51 3.18 -9.57
N VAL A 24 8.45 3.30 -8.24
CA VAL A 24 8.16 2.16 -7.35
C VAL A 24 6.76 1.61 -7.64
N ALA A 25 5.76 2.48 -7.77
CA ALA A 25 4.40 2.07 -8.10
C ALA A 25 4.34 1.31 -9.43
N ARG A 26 5.04 1.78 -10.47
CA ARG A 26 5.11 1.11 -11.78
C ARG A 26 5.68 -0.31 -11.67
N ALA A 27 6.74 -0.49 -10.88
CA ALA A 27 7.33 -1.81 -10.67
C ALA A 27 6.35 -2.75 -9.92
N ILE A 28 5.61 -2.25 -8.93
CA ILE A 28 4.55 -3.01 -8.24
C ILE A 28 3.44 -3.38 -9.23
N HIS A 29 2.94 -2.43 -10.02
CA HIS A 29 1.90 -2.63 -11.02
C HIS A 29 2.28 -3.72 -12.03
N ALA A 30 3.45 -3.58 -12.66
CA ALA A 30 3.95 -4.54 -13.63
C ALA A 30 4.04 -5.95 -13.03
N ARG A 31 4.48 -6.06 -11.78
CA ARG A 31 4.56 -7.35 -11.09
C ARG A 31 3.19 -7.95 -10.80
N CYS A 32 2.20 -7.15 -10.40
CA CYS A 32 0.83 -7.63 -10.21
C CYS A 32 0.22 -8.13 -11.54
N GLU A 33 0.42 -7.41 -12.64
CA GLU A 33 -0.06 -7.81 -13.96
C GLU A 33 0.63 -9.07 -14.49
N GLU A 34 1.96 -9.20 -14.29
CA GLU A 34 2.71 -10.42 -14.62
C GLU A 34 2.14 -11.67 -13.93
N LEU A 35 1.57 -11.51 -12.72
CA LEU A 35 0.97 -12.58 -11.94
C LEU A 35 -0.53 -12.76 -12.24
N GLY A 36 -1.08 -12.02 -13.21
CA GLY A 36 -2.46 -12.18 -13.67
C GLY A 36 -3.51 -11.45 -12.83
N HIS A 37 -3.12 -10.45 -12.03
CA HIS A 37 -4.06 -9.62 -11.27
C HIS A 37 -4.50 -8.39 -12.07
N ALA A 38 -5.76 -7.96 -11.88
CA ALA A 38 -6.28 -6.74 -12.47
C ALA A 38 -5.95 -5.54 -11.58
N VAL A 39 -5.32 -4.49 -12.12
CA VAL A 39 -4.89 -3.32 -11.34
C VAL A 39 -5.60 -2.05 -11.78
N THR A 40 -6.32 -1.41 -10.85
CA THR A 40 -6.79 -0.04 -10.97
C THR A 40 -5.69 0.91 -10.53
N TRP A 41 -5.01 1.53 -11.49
CA TRP A 41 -3.97 2.52 -11.26
C TRP A 41 -4.54 3.92 -10.98
N ILE A 42 -4.06 4.59 -9.93
CA ILE A 42 -4.47 5.95 -9.59
C ILE A 42 -3.26 6.82 -9.23
N ASP A 43 -3.06 7.89 -9.99
CA ASP A 43 -2.18 8.99 -9.58
C ASP A 43 -3.01 10.02 -8.79
N ALA A 44 -2.85 10.05 -7.46
CA ALA A 44 -3.63 10.89 -6.55
C ALA A 44 -3.35 12.40 -6.71
N ASP A 45 -2.27 12.76 -7.41
CA ASP A 45 -1.95 14.14 -7.75
C ASP A 45 -2.84 14.63 -8.92
N ILE A 46 -3.36 13.72 -9.75
CA ILE A 46 -4.05 14.02 -11.01
C ILE A 46 -5.50 13.55 -11.00
N GLN A 47 -5.78 12.41 -10.35
CA GLN A 47 -7.05 11.71 -10.38
C GLN A 47 -7.67 11.62 -8.98
N THR A 48 -8.99 11.75 -8.93
CA THR A 48 -9.80 11.42 -7.75
C THR A 48 -10.24 9.97 -7.77
N LEU A 49 -10.64 9.43 -6.62
CA LEU A 49 -11.17 8.07 -6.54
C LEU A 49 -12.41 7.88 -7.44
N ALA A 50 -13.30 8.86 -7.48
CA ALA A 50 -14.53 8.78 -8.29
C ALA A 50 -14.26 8.76 -9.80
N GLN A 51 -13.19 9.44 -10.26
CA GLN A 51 -12.78 9.41 -11.67
C GLN A 51 -12.21 8.05 -12.07
N ALA A 52 -11.42 7.43 -11.19
CA ALA A 52 -10.82 6.12 -11.44
C ALA A 52 -11.80 4.94 -11.21
N CYS A 53 -12.76 5.11 -10.31
CA CYS A 53 -13.68 4.06 -9.86
C CYS A 53 -15.15 4.53 -9.95
N PRO A 54 -15.68 4.81 -11.16
CA PRO A 54 -17.03 5.36 -11.32
C PRO A 54 -18.14 4.42 -10.84
N ASN A 55 -17.88 3.10 -10.82
CA ASN A 55 -18.85 2.07 -10.48
C ASN A 55 -18.63 1.46 -9.08
N GLY A 56 -17.86 2.13 -8.23
CA GLY A 56 -17.52 1.66 -6.88
C GLY A 56 -16.02 1.34 -6.73
N ALA A 57 -15.52 1.52 -5.51
CA ALA A 57 -14.10 1.42 -5.17
C ALA A 57 -13.75 0.12 -4.41
N GLU A 58 -14.64 -0.87 -4.38
CA GLU A 58 -14.42 -2.17 -3.76
C GLU A 58 -13.36 -2.96 -4.55
N HIS A 59 -12.30 -3.41 -3.88
CA HIS A 59 -11.18 -4.17 -4.41
C HIS A 59 -10.73 -5.21 -3.37
N ASP A 60 -10.07 -6.27 -3.84
CA ASP A 60 -9.60 -7.37 -2.97
C ASP A 60 -8.36 -6.98 -2.17
N LEU A 61 -7.56 -6.06 -2.71
CA LEU A 61 -6.35 -5.51 -2.11
C LEU A 61 -6.19 -4.03 -2.48
N TYR A 62 -5.81 -3.23 -1.49
CA TYR A 62 -5.47 -1.82 -1.67
C TYR A 62 -3.98 -1.63 -1.43
N ILE A 63 -3.30 -0.90 -2.32
CA ILE A 63 -1.88 -0.59 -2.21
C ILE A 63 -1.71 0.92 -2.31
N LEU A 64 -1.23 1.55 -1.23
CA LEU A 64 -1.05 3.01 -1.17
C LEU A 64 0.42 3.41 -1.11
N GLY A 65 0.84 4.28 -2.02
CA GLY A 65 2.21 4.74 -2.18
C GLY A 65 2.38 6.24 -1.95
N SER A 66 3.32 6.65 -1.10
CA SER A 66 3.54 8.08 -0.88
C SER A 66 4.99 8.45 -0.61
N TRP A 67 5.43 9.56 -1.19
CA TRP A 67 6.61 10.30 -0.73
C TRP A 67 6.31 11.03 0.60
N SER A 68 7.36 11.47 1.30
CA SER A 68 7.22 12.18 2.57
C SER A 68 7.51 13.68 2.43
N ILE A 69 6.68 14.53 3.04
CA ILE A 69 6.92 15.98 3.13
C ILE A 69 7.37 16.40 4.53
N ASN A 70 8.24 17.41 4.60
CA ASN A 70 8.74 17.97 5.86
C ASN A 70 9.23 16.84 6.80
N ALA A 71 8.92 16.91 8.10
CA ALA A 71 9.20 15.90 9.11
C ALA A 71 8.40 14.58 8.93
N GLY A 72 8.59 13.92 7.78
CA GLY A 72 8.01 12.60 7.49
C GLY A 72 6.48 12.60 7.41
N ARG A 73 5.83 13.71 7.01
CA ARG A 73 4.36 13.80 6.95
C ARG A 73 3.82 13.29 5.63
N THR A 74 2.60 12.75 5.65
CA THR A 74 1.84 12.41 4.43
C THR A 74 1.45 13.69 3.67
N PRO A 75 1.72 13.79 2.35
CA PRO A 75 1.30 14.90 1.50
C PRO A 75 -0.23 15.11 1.49
N PRO A 76 -0.71 16.36 1.30
CA PRO A 76 -2.13 16.68 1.24
C PRO A 76 -2.92 15.86 0.21
N GLU A 77 -2.33 15.58 -0.94
CA GLU A 77 -2.95 14.86 -2.06
C GLU A 77 -3.30 13.43 -1.64
N MET A 78 -2.36 12.73 -1.00
CA MET A 78 -2.60 11.40 -0.45
C MET A 78 -3.57 11.42 0.73
N LYS A 79 -3.54 12.45 1.60
CA LYS A 79 -4.53 12.58 2.68
C LYS A 79 -5.95 12.73 2.14
N ARG A 80 -6.13 13.57 1.12
CA ARG A 80 -7.41 13.76 0.43
C ARG A 80 -7.86 12.46 -0.23
N PHE A 81 -6.95 11.73 -0.86
CA PHE A 81 -7.26 10.41 -1.44
C PHE A 81 -7.70 9.40 -0.37
N ILE A 82 -6.98 9.32 0.75
CA ILE A 82 -7.33 8.46 1.89
C ILE A 82 -8.71 8.80 2.45
N GLU A 83 -9.06 10.08 2.58
CA GLU A 83 -10.38 10.51 3.02
C GLU A 83 -11.48 10.03 2.06
N GLN A 84 -11.26 10.19 0.74
CA GLN A 84 -12.20 9.70 -0.28
C GLN A 84 -12.36 8.18 -0.22
N LEU A 85 -11.25 7.45 -0.07
CA LEU A 85 -11.25 5.99 0.06
C LEU A 85 -12.03 5.55 1.30
N VAL A 86 -11.71 6.12 2.46
CA VAL A 86 -12.39 5.78 3.72
C VAL A 86 -13.88 6.09 3.67
N LYS A 87 -14.27 7.18 3.02
CA LYS A 87 -15.69 7.50 2.81
C LYS A 87 -16.38 6.49 1.89
N ALA A 88 -15.69 5.96 0.88
CA ALA A 88 -16.26 5.06 -0.10
C ALA A 88 -16.38 3.61 0.39
N VAL A 89 -15.35 3.09 1.09
CA VAL A 89 -15.24 1.66 1.44
C VAL A 89 -14.88 1.40 2.91
N GLY A 90 -14.83 2.44 3.75
CA GLY A 90 -14.31 2.31 5.13
C GLY A 90 -12.79 2.15 5.16
N LYS A 91 -12.24 1.65 6.28
CA LYS A 91 -10.81 1.28 6.37
C LYS A 91 -10.64 -0.15 5.87
N PRO A 92 -10.06 -0.39 4.69
CA PRO A 92 -9.94 -1.75 4.18
C PRO A 92 -9.00 -2.57 5.07
N GLU A 93 -9.40 -3.80 5.40
CA GLU A 93 -8.55 -4.73 6.15
C GLU A 93 -7.30 -5.13 5.33
N ARG A 94 -7.49 -5.28 4.01
CA ARG A 94 -6.47 -5.67 3.04
C ARG A 94 -5.81 -4.46 2.40
N LEU A 95 -4.97 -3.76 3.17
CA LEU A 95 -4.29 -2.55 2.69
C LEU A 95 -2.78 -2.61 2.94
N ALA A 96 -1.99 -2.67 1.88
CA ALA A 96 -0.54 -2.57 1.92
C ALA A 96 -0.07 -1.13 1.64
N VAL A 97 1.12 -0.78 2.14
CA VAL A 97 1.67 0.58 1.97
C VAL A 97 3.14 0.53 1.57
N PHE A 98 3.51 1.46 0.69
CA PHE A 98 4.89 1.69 0.31
C PHE A 98 5.22 3.19 0.30
N GLY A 99 6.49 3.52 0.30
CA GLY A 99 6.93 4.90 0.18
C GLY A 99 8.39 5.04 -0.20
N THR A 100 8.70 6.25 -0.64
CA THR A 100 10.07 6.70 -0.86
C THR A 100 10.38 7.81 0.15
N GLY A 101 11.61 7.85 0.62
CA GLY A 101 12.11 8.87 1.54
C GLY A 101 13.62 8.99 1.45
N GLU A 102 14.20 9.85 2.28
CA GLU A 102 15.66 10.06 2.28
C GLU A 102 16.16 10.10 3.73
N THR A 103 17.09 9.22 4.05
CA THR A 103 17.73 9.13 5.38
C THR A 103 18.50 10.40 5.75
N GLN A 104 18.92 11.21 4.77
CA GLN A 104 19.61 12.48 5.00
C GLN A 104 18.80 13.49 5.81
N TRP A 105 17.47 13.34 5.86
CA TRP A 105 16.57 14.17 6.66
C TRP A 105 16.30 13.61 8.06
N GLY A 106 17.07 12.63 8.51
CA GLY A 106 16.92 11.93 9.77
C GLY A 106 16.12 10.63 9.62
N GLU A 107 16.60 9.57 10.29
CA GLU A 107 15.99 8.25 10.27
C GLU A 107 14.53 8.28 10.73
N GLU A 108 14.18 9.17 11.65
CA GLU A 108 12.82 9.35 12.15
C GLU A 108 11.83 9.86 11.08
N ASN A 109 12.36 10.54 10.05
CA ASN A 109 11.61 11.10 8.94
C ASN A 109 11.64 10.22 7.69
N TYR A 110 12.60 9.27 7.61
CA TYR A 110 12.72 8.33 6.51
C TYR A 110 11.41 7.56 6.30
N CYS A 111 10.88 7.65 5.06
CA CYS A 111 9.59 7.09 4.66
C CYS A 111 8.43 7.37 5.65
N GLY A 112 8.47 8.51 6.35
CA GLY A 112 7.54 8.81 7.43
C GLY A 112 6.06 8.81 7.01
N ALA A 113 5.76 9.20 5.77
CA ALA A 113 4.40 9.13 5.22
C ALA A 113 3.88 7.68 5.19
N ALA A 114 4.68 6.73 4.69
CA ALA A 114 4.31 5.31 4.66
C ALA A 114 4.12 4.76 6.07
N ARG A 115 5.01 5.12 7.01
CA ARG A 115 4.88 4.74 8.43
C ARG A 115 3.58 5.25 9.05
N ARG A 116 3.21 6.50 8.79
CA ARG A 116 1.96 7.11 9.29
C ARG A 116 0.72 6.49 8.65
N MET A 117 0.74 6.22 7.35
CA MET A 117 -0.36 5.52 6.66
C MET A 117 -0.54 4.12 7.22
N ALA A 118 0.55 3.37 7.41
CA ALA A 118 0.52 2.05 8.02
C ALA A 118 -0.15 2.06 9.40
N ALA A 119 0.24 3.02 10.25
CA ALA A 119 -0.32 3.18 11.59
C ALA A 119 -1.81 3.59 11.55
N PHE A 120 -2.19 4.47 10.64
CA PHE A 120 -3.58 4.91 10.49
C PHE A 120 -4.52 3.77 10.09
N PHE A 121 -4.09 2.91 9.16
CA PHE A 121 -4.87 1.76 8.71
C PHE A 121 -4.71 0.52 9.60
N GLY A 122 -3.69 0.47 10.46
CA GLY A 122 -3.39 -0.72 11.27
C GLY A 122 -3.01 -1.92 10.40
N THR A 123 -2.32 -1.67 9.28
CA THR A 123 -2.00 -2.71 8.30
C THR A 123 -1.16 -3.83 8.90
N ARG A 124 -1.49 -5.08 8.54
CA ARG A 124 -0.73 -6.29 8.88
C ARG A 124 0.35 -6.62 7.84
N TYR A 125 0.35 -5.93 6.70
CA TYR A 125 1.36 -6.13 5.66
C TYR A 125 2.66 -5.42 6.03
N PRO A 126 3.83 -5.99 5.68
CA PRO A 126 5.08 -5.25 5.82
C PRO A 126 5.05 -4.01 4.95
N ARG A 127 5.68 -2.92 5.42
CA ARG A 127 5.86 -1.71 4.62
C ARG A 127 7.01 -1.89 3.64
N LEU A 128 6.90 -1.29 2.46
CA LEU A 128 8.03 -1.13 1.55
C LEU A 128 8.56 0.30 1.63
N GLU A 129 9.82 0.44 2.00
CA GLU A 129 10.51 1.72 2.16
C GLU A 129 11.70 1.74 1.19
N ILE A 130 11.78 2.73 0.31
CA ILE A 130 12.84 2.89 -0.70
C ILE A 130 13.56 4.21 -0.47
N GLU A 131 14.90 4.16 -0.46
CA GLU A 131 15.74 5.37 -0.39
C GLU A 131 15.73 6.06 -1.74
N GLN A 132 15.23 7.29 -1.77
CA GLN A 132 15.12 8.13 -2.96
C GLN A 132 14.40 7.43 -4.12
N MET A 133 15.01 7.42 -5.31
CA MET A 133 14.50 6.75 -6.50
C MET A 133 14.95 5.28 -6.47
N PRO A 134 14.08 4.31 -6.81
CA PRO A 134 14.51 2.91 -6.91
C PRO A 134 15.64 2.79 -7.95
N HIS A 135 16.75 2.17 -7.55
CA HIS A 135 17.92 2.06 -8.43
C HIS A 135 18.66 0.71 -8.29
N GLY A 136 18.93 0.12 -9.45
CA GLY A 136 19.69 -1.13 -9.56
C GLY A 136 18.94 -2.38 -9.07
N GLU A 137 19.63 -3.51 -9.19
CA GLU A 137 19.07 -4.85 -8.94
C GLU A 137 18.57 -5.05 -7.51
N ARG A 138 19.18 -4.37 -6.53
CA ARG A 138 18.81 -4.49 -5.13
C ARG A 138 17.38 -3.99 -4.89
N ASP A 139 17.06 -2.79 -5.39
CA ASP A 139 15.73 -2.21 -5.23
C ASP A 139 14.71 -2.95 -6.08
N ALA A 140 15.05 -3.32 -7.31
CA ALA A 140 14.18 -4.13 -8.16
C ALA A 140 13.79 -5.45 -7.47
N THR A 141 14.76 -6.18 -6.93
CA THR A 141 14.55 -7.42 -6.18
C THR A 141 13.73 -7.17 -4.90
N LYS A 142 13.98 -6.07 -4.19
CA LYS A 142 13.25 -5.71 -2.97
C LYS A 142 11.78 -5.44 -3.28
N ILE A 143 11.49 -4.66 -4.32
CA ILE A 143 10.12 -4.35 -4.75
C ILE A 143 9.41 -5.63 -5.18
N GLN A 144 10.03 -6.45 -6.03
CA GLN A 144 9.45 -7.71 -6.49
C GLN A 144 9.10 -8.64 -5.32
N ARG A 145 10.07 -8.89 -4.42
CA ARG A 145 9.85 -9.77 -3.26
C ARG A 145 8.76 -9.24 -2.33
N TRP A 146 8.72 -7.93 -2.14
CA TRP A 146 7.68 -7.31 -1.33
C TRP A 146 6.30 -7.49 -1.96
N THR A 147 6.17 -7.24 -3.27
CA THR A 147 4.91 -7.43 -4.00
C THR A 147 4.46 -8.88 -3.92
N ASP A 148 5.33 -9.84 -4.23
CA ASP A 148 5.03 -11.27 -4.16
C ASP A 148 4.55 -11.69 -2.75
N HIS A 149 5.18 -11.14 -1.72
CA HIS A 149 4.85 -11.45 -0.33
C HIS A 149 3.48 -10.91 0.08
N ILE A 150 3.12 -9.67 -0.26
CA ILE A 150 1.80 -9.13 0.08
C ILE A 150 0.67 -9.83 -0.70
N LEU A 151 0.93 -10.25 -1.94
CA LEU A 151 -0.04 -11.03 -2.72
C LEU A 151 -0.27 -12.41 -2.07
N ALA A 152 0.80 -13.09 -1.65
CA ALA A 152 0.70 -14.36 -0.94
C ALA A 152 -0.07 -14.27 0.39
N LEU A 153 0.15 -13.21 1.18
CA LEU A 153 -0.60 -12.98 2.42
C LEU A 153 -2.10 -12.68 2.18
N THR A 154 -2.43 -12.15 1.01
CA THR A 154 -3.82 -11.81 0.66
C THR A 154 -4.61 -13.04 0.22
N ASP A 155 -3.93 -13.99 -0.42
CA ASP A 155 -4.50 -15.27 -0.85
C ASP A 155 -4.78 -16.21 0.34
N THR A 156 -4.08 -16.02 1.48
CA THR A 156 -4.43 -16.70 2.72
C THR A 156 -5.66 -16.05 3.38
N PRO A 157 -6.71 -16.82 3.75
CA PRO A 157 -7.80 -16.30 4.55
C PRO A 157 -7.25 -15.68 5.83
N PHE A 158 -7.69 -14.45 6.18
CA PHE A 158 -7.45 -13.94 7.53
C PHE A 158 -8.27 -14.82 8.47
N GLU A 159 -7.65 -15.81 9.09
CA GLU A 159 -8.32 -16.58 10.14
C GLU A 159 -8.78 -15.60 11.22
N ASN A 160 -10.09 -15.57 11.46
CA ASN A 160 -10.67 -14.97 12.65
C ASN A 160 -10.09 -15.73 13.84
N ILE A 161 -9.03 -15.22 14.45
CA ILE A 161 -8.63 -15.66 15.79
C ILE A 161 -9.79 -15.22 16.70
N PRO A 162 -10.61 -16.14 17.25
CA PRO A 162 -11.62 -15.73 18.20
C PRO A 162 -10.88 -15.07 19.37
N HIS A 163 -11.33 -13.87 19.75
CA HIS A 163 -10.92 -13.25 20.99
C HIS A 163 -11.14 -14.29 22.09
N ALA A 164 -10.06 -14.77 22.70
CA ALA A 164 -10.14 -15.62 23.87
C ALA A 164 -10.87 -14.82 24.95
N ASP A 165 -12.13 -15.17 25.20
CA ASP A 165 -12.85 -14.73 26.38
C ASP A 165 -12.03 -15.17 27.60
N ALA A 166 -11.50 -14.19 28.31
CA ALA A 166 -10.84 -14.44 29.58
C ALA A 166 -11.85 -15.08 30.54
N PRO A 167 -11.50 -16.18 31.24
CA PRO A 167 -12.41 -16.77 32.20
C PRO A 167 -12.65 -15.76 33.33
N ARG A 168 -13.91 -15.35 33.49
CA ARG A 168 -14.36 -14.59 34.66
C ARG A 168 -14.21 -15.49 35.88
N HIS A 169 -13.15 -15.27 36.65
CA HIS A 169 -13.06 -15.80 38.01
C HIS A 169 -13.97 -14.96 38.91
N HIS A 170 -15.10 -15.54 39.30
CA HIS A 170 -15.86 -15.07 40.47
C HIS A 170 -15.41 -15.88 41.70
N PRO A 171 -14.97 -15.23 42.79
CA PRO A 171 -15.05 -15.80 44.13
C PRO A 171 -16.47 -15.72 44.69
#